data_AF-A0AAW6MBI8-F1
#
_entry.id   AF-A0AAW6MBI8-F1
#
_cell.length_a   1.000
_cell.length_b   1.000
_cell.length_c   1.000
_cell.angle_alpha   90.00
_cell.angle_beta   90.00
_cell.angle_gamma   90.00
#
_symmetry.space_group_name_H-M   'P 1'
#
loop_
_entity.id
_entity.type
_entity.pdbx_description
1 polymer ?
#
loop_
_entity_poly.entity_id
_entity_poly.type
_entity_poly.pdbx_seq_one_letter_code
_entity_poly.pdbx_strand_id
1 'polypeptide(L)'
;AIILGTGLGSLATEITEKYEIKYEEIPNIPVSTVEGHSGKLIFGKLGNKDIMAMQGHFHYYEGYSMKEVTFPVRVMRELGIKTLFVSNASGGTNPDFE
;
A
#
# COMPACT_ATOMS: atom_id res chain seq x y z
N ALA A 1 -9.54 0.29 -1.49
CA ALA A 1 -8.18 0.33 -0.92
C ALA A 1 -7.24 1.00 -1.90
N ILE A 2 -6.13 1.54 -1.39
CA ILE A 2 -5.07 2.14 -2.19
C ILE A 2 -3.73 1.53 -1.75
N ILE A 3 -2.91 1.08 -2.69
CA ILE A 3 -1.50 0.75 -2.42
C ILE A 3 -0.68 1.96 -2.80
N LEU A 4 -0.05 2.61 -1.83
CA LEU A 4 0.78 3.79 -2.05
C LEU A 4 2.20 3.34 -2.38
N GLY A 5 2.52 3.32 -3.67
CA GLY A 5 3.87 3.09 -4.16
C GLY A 5 4.80 4.27 -3.91
N THR A 6 6.06 4.12 -4.32
CA THR A 6 7.09 5.17 -4.27
C THR A 6 6.56 6.47 -4.90
N GLY A 7 6.82 7.60 -4.23
CA GLY A 7 6.39 8.93 -4.70
C GLY A 7 4.96 9.34 -4.30
N LEU A 8 4.11 8.41 -3.86
CA LEU A 8 2.74 8.70 -3.42
C LEU A 8 2.54 8.62 -1.90
N GLY A 9 3.63 8.55 -1.14
CA GLY A 9 3.59 8.56 0.32
C GLY A 9 2.95 9.82 0.91
N SER A 10 3.03 10.96 0.22
CA SER A 10 2.37 12.21 0.62
C SER A 10 0.85 12.11 0.62
N LEU A 11 0.23 11.25 -0.21
CA LEU A 11 -1.22 11.06 -0.17
C LEU A 11 -1.71 10.55 1.19
N ALA A 12 -0.83 9.87 1.95
CA ALA A 12 -1.16 9.45 3.31
C ALA A 12 -1.43 10.62 4.27
N THR A 13 -0.88 11.82 4.01
CA THR A 13 -1.13 13.01 4.85
C THR A 13 -2.51 13.61 4.63
N GLU A 14 -3.12 13.33 3.47
CA GLU A 14 -4.48 13.77 3.13
C GLU A 14 -5.56 12.86 3.72
N ILE A 15 -5.18 11.74 4.34
CA ILE A 15 -6.12 10.83 5.00
C ILE A 15 -6.49 11.37 6.37
N THR A 16 -7.77 11.67 6.56
CA THR A 16 -8.33 12.18 7.81
C THR A 16 -8.96 11.06 8.64
N GLU A 17 -9.29 11.34 9.91
CA GLU A 17 -9.92 10.36 10.83
C GLU A 17 -9.14 9.04 10.90
N LYS A 18 -7.81 9.15 10.92
CA LYS A 18 -6.93 8.03 10.67
C LYS A 18 -6.72 7.13 11.88
N TYR A 19 -6.75 5.82 11.61
CA TYR A 19 -6.26 4.76 12.49
C TYR A 19 -5.15 4.01 11.75
N GLU A 20 -3.98 3.90 12.36
CA GLU A 20 -2.79 3.33 11.74
C GLU A 20 -2.36 2.06 12.48
N ILE A 21 -2.04 1.00 11.74
CA ILE A 21 -1.50 -0.26 12.28
C ILE A 21 -0.21 -0.56 11.54
N LYS A 22 0.89 -0.72 12.25
CA LYS A 22 2.16 -1.10 11.62
C LYS A 22 2.11 -2.53 11.11
N TYR A 23 2.83 -2.84 10.04
CA TYR A 23 2.91 -4.19 9.49
C TYR A 23 3.46 -5.20 10.49
N GLU A 24 4.41 -4.79 11.35
CA GLU A 24 4.99 -5.64 12.41
C GLU A 24 3.97 -6.12 13.44
N GLU A 25 2.84 -5.43 13.58
CA GLU A 25 1.77 -5.76 14.52
C GLU A 25 0.69 -6.67 13.89
N ILE A 26 0.76 -6.91 12.57
CA ILE A 26 -0.26 -7.64 11.83
C ILE A 26 0.23 -9.04 11.49
N PRO A 27 -0.43 -10.10 11.98
CA PRO A 27 -0.03 -11.48 11.72
C PRO A 27 0.08 -11.78 10.22
N ASN A 28 1.18 -12.43 9.85
CA ASN A 28 1.44 -12.93 8.49
C ASN A 28 1.62 -11.85 7.40
N ILE A 29 1.65 -10.56 7.76
CA ILE A 29 2.06 -9.50 6.82
C ILE A 29 3.59 -9.42 6.78
N PRO A 30 4.21 -9.41 5.59
CA PRO A 30 5.65 -9.19 5.47
C PRO A 30 6.09 -7.83 6.02
N VAL A 31 7.36 -7.68 6.38
CA VAL A 31 7.93 -6.39 6.79
C VAL A 31 8.76 -5.83 5.63
N SER A 32 8.40 -4.64 5.15
CA SER A 32 9.14 -3.99 4.06
C SER A 32 10.53 -3.58 4.56
N THR A 33 11.55 -3.87 3.76
CA THR A 33 12.96 -3.51 4.07
C THR A 33 13.46 -2.30 3.28
N VAL A 34 12.65 -1.82 2.33
CA VAL A 34 12.98 -0.71 1.43
C VAL A 34 12.82 0.66 2.12
N GLU A 35 13.81 1.53 1.92
CA GLU A 35 13.80 2.91 2.41
C GLU A 35 12.61 3.71 1.83
N GLY A 36 11.92 4.47 2.68
CA GLY A 36 10.73 5.25 2.30
C GLY A 36 9.40 4.50 2.42
N HIS A 37 9.40 3.19 2.72
CA HIS A 37 8.20 2.44 3.08
C HIS A 37 7.98 2.48 4.59
N SER A 38 7.12 3.38 5.07
CA SER A 38 6.80 3.50 6.50
C SER A 38 6.21 2.22 7.12
N GLY A 39 5.70 1.30 6.29
CA GLY A 39 5.35 -0.05 6.70
C GLY A 39 4.09 -0.10 7.57
N LYS A 40 2.99 0.52 7.12
CA LYS A 40 1.74 0.56 7.88
C LYS A 40 0.48 0.54 7.02
N LEU A 41 -0.57 -0.04 7.59
CA LEU A 41 -1.95 0.10 7.12
C LEU A 41 -2.57 1.34 7.75
N ILE A 42 -3.29 2.10 6.93
CA ILE A 42 -4.01 3.29 7.35
C ILE A 42 -5.48 3.07 7.01
N PHE A 43 -6.35 3.18 8.01
CA PHE A 43 -7.80 3.26 7.84
C PHE A 43 -8.20 4.71 8.10
N GLY A 44 -9.11 5.24 7.31
CA GLY A 44 -9.57 6.62 7.51
C GLY A 44 -10.43 7.08 6.35
N LYS A 45 -10.49 8.40 6.16
CA LYS A 45 -11.23 9.03 5.08
C LYS A 45 -10.32 9.76 4.12
N LEU A 46 -10.57 9.62 2.82
CA LEU A 46 -10.02 10.50 1.79
C LEU A 46 -11.19 11.26 1.17
N GLY A 47 -11.28 12.55 1.45
CA GLY A 47 -12.52 13.31 1.24
C GLY A 47 -13.67 12.72 2.06
N ASN A 48 -14.77 12.34 1.40
CA ASN A 48 -15.94 11.73 2.06
C ASN A 48 -15.99 10.20 1.95
N LYS A 49 -14.90 9.54 1.54
CA LYS A 49 -14.86 8.09 1.32
C LYS A 49 -14.03 7.39 2.39
N ASP A 50 -14.61 6.37 3.01
CA ASP A 50 -13.88 5.44 3.86
C ASP A 50 -12.92 4.61 3.00
N ILE A 51 -11.65 4.62 3.39
CA ILE A 51 -10.59 3.94 2.67
C ILE A 51 -9.67 3.19 3.63
N MET A 52 -8.99 2.21 3.03
CA MET A 52 -7.82 1.56 3.58
C MET A 52 -6.66 1.84 2.63
N ALA A 53 -5.52 2.29 3.16
CA ALA A 53 -4.31 2.55 2.40
C ALA A 53 -3.14 1.74 2.96
N MET A 54 -2.33 1.18 2.07
CA MET A 54 -1.02 0.62 2.39
C MET A 54 0.05 1.68 2.15
N GLN A 55 0.74 2.14 3.19
CA GLN A 55 1.88 3.03 3.04
C GLN A 55 3.18 2.22 2.97
N GLY A 56 3.60 1.95 1.74
CA GLY A 56 4.65 0.98 1.42
C GLY A 56 4.06 -0.39 1.05
N HIS A 57 4.75 -1.10 0.19
CA HIS A 57 4.38 -2.42 -0.32
C HIS A 57 5.61 -3.34 -0.39
N PHE A 58 5.38 -4.61 -0.70
CA PHE A 58 6.41 -5.63 -0.73
C PHE A 58 6.79 -5.95 -2.16
N HIS A 59 8.08 -6.14 -2.39
CA HIS A 59 8.58 -6.49 -3.70
C HIS A 59 9.05 -7.93 -3.73
N TYR A 60 8.90 -8.56 -4.89
CA TYR A 60 9.40 -9.90 -5.12
C TYR A 60 10.93 -9.99 -4.94
N TYR A 61 11.66 -8.93 -5.31
CA TYR A 61 13.12 -8.89 -5.19
C TYR A 61 13.62 -8.86 -3.73
N GLU A 62 12.75 -8.58 -2.75
CA GLU A 62 13.09 -8.63 -1.31
C GLU A 62 13.18 -10.08 -0.80
N GLY A 63 12.90 -11.08 -1.65
CA GLY A 63 12.95 -12.52 -1.31
C GLY A 63 11.60 -13.13 -0.95
N TYR A 64 10.52 -12.33 -1.01
CA TYR A 64 9.16 -12.79 -0.73
C TYR A 64 8.57 -13.57 -1.91
N SER A 65 7.82 -14.63 -1.62
CA SER A 65 7.01 -15.32 -2.61
C SER A 65 5.89 -14.43 -3.13
N MET A 66 5.38 -14.73 -4.33
CA MET A 66 4.22 -14.01 -4.87
C MET A 66 2.96 -14.14 -3.99
N LYS A 67 2.86 -15.20 -3.18
CA LYS A 67 1.77 -15.35 -2.21
C LYS A 67 1.90 -14.35 -1.06
N GLU A 68 3.11 -14.08 -0.59
CA GLU A 68 3.39 -13.11 0.47
C GLU A 68 3.21 -11.67 -0.04
N VAL A 69 3.79 -11.35 -1.21
CA VAL A 69 3.63 -10.04 -1.86
C VAL A 69 2.15 -9.66 -2.03
N THR A 70 1.32 -10.63 -2.40
CA THR A 70 -0.12 -10.41 -2.65
C THR A 70 -1.01 -10.69 -1.44
N PHE A 71 -0.48 -11.10 -0.29
CA PHE A 71 -1.27 -11.43 0.89
C PHE A 71 -2.19 -10.29 1.36
N PRO A 72 -1.72 -9.02 1.45
CA PRO A 72 -2.58 -7.91 1.88
C PRO A 72 -3.81 -7.70 0.99
N VAL A 73 -3.73 -8.03 -0.30
CA VAL A 73 -4.86 -7.91 -1.24
C VAL A 73 -5.99 -8.87 -0.88
N ARG A 74 -5.66 -10.09 -0.40
CA ARG A 74 -6.66 -11.05 0.07
C ARG A 74 -7.30 -10.58 1.37
N VAL A 75 -6.50 -10.02 2.29
CA VAL A 75 -7.02 -9.40 3.52
C VAL A 75 -7.99 -8.27 3.18
N MET A 76 -7.63 -7.38 2.25
CA MET A 76 -8.53 -6.31 1.78
C MET A 76 -9.85 -6.87 1.24
N ARG A 77 -9.80 -7.94 0.45
CA ARG A 77 -11.00 -8.60 -0.07
C ARG A 77 -11.89 -9.14 1.05
N GLU A 78 -11.32 -9.81 2.05
CA GLU A 78 -12.06 -10.33 3.21
C GLU A 78 -12.65 -9.21 4.08
N LEU A 79 -12.00 -8.05 4.14
CA LEU A 79 -12.53 -6.84 4.78
C LEU A 79 -13.65 -6.14 3.97
N GLY A 80 -14.10 -6.74 2.87
CA GLY A 80 -15.21 -6.24 2.05
C GLY A 80 -14.81 -5.18 1.01
N ILE A 81 -13.51 -4.96 0.79
CA ILE A 81 -13.05 -4.00 -0.22
C ILE A 81 -13.33 -4.55 -1.62
N LYS A 82 -14.00 -3.72 -2.43
CA LYS A 82 -14.42 -4.07 -3.80
C LYS A 82 -13.52 -3.49 -4.88
N THR A 83 -12.84 -2.39 -4.57
CA THR A 83 -11.99 -1.65 -5.52
C THR A 83 -10.60 -1.45 -4.94
N LEU A 84 -9.59 -1.80 -5.73
CA LEU A 84 -8.18 -1.62 -5.41
C LEU A 84 -7.56 -0.64 -6.41
N PHE A 85 -7.02 0.46 -5.91
CA PHE A 85 -6.14 1.35 -6.66
C PHE A 85 -4.70 0.96 -6.36
N VAL A 86 -3.95 0.59 -7.40
CA VAL A 86 -2.53 0.23 -7.27
C VAL A 86 -1.71 1.33 -7.93
N SER A 87 -0.72 1.85 -7.21
CA SER A 87 0.23 2.80 -7.76
C SER A 87 1.66 2.31 -7.58
N ASN A 88 2.53 2.71 -8.49
CA ASN A 88 3.97 2.42 -8.45
C ASN A 88 4.74 3.54 -9.17
N ALA A 89 6.03 3.63 -8.91
CA ALA A 89 6.95 4.33 -9.78
C ALA A 89 7.42 3.38 -10.90
N SER A 90 7.64 3.91 -12.10
CA SER A 90 8.14 3.16 -13.25
C SER A 90 9.01 4.06 -14.13
N GLY A 91 10.00 3.48 -14.80
CA GLY A 91 10.72 4.16 -15.87
C GLY A 91 9.87 4.20 -17.14
N GLY A 92 9.72 5.38 -17.74
CA GLY A 92 9.08 5.55 -19.04
C GLY A 92 10.00 5.04 -20.15
N THR A 93 9.55 4.03 -20.89
CA THR A 93 10.24 3.57 -22.11
C THR A 93 9.63 4.17 -23.38
N ASN A 94 8.44 4.76 -23.28
CA ASN A 94 7.86 5.56 -24.33
C ASN A 94 8.54 6.94 -24.34
N PRO A 95 9.23 7.33 -25.42
CA PRO A 95 9.91 8.64 -25.48
C PRO A 95 8.95 9.83 -25.43
N ASP A 96 7.65 9.62 -25.63
CA ASP A 96 6.64 10.68 -25.56
C ASP A 96 6.14 10.93 -24.12
N PHE A 97 6.56 10.12 -23.13
CA PHE A 97 6.25 10.37 -21.72
C PHE A 97 7.23 11.39 -21.13
N GLU A 98 6.70 12.27 -20.28
CA GLU A 98 7.48 13.23 -19.48
C GLU A 98 7.89 12.67 -18.12
#